data_AF-A0A132A348-F1
#
_entry.id   AF-A0A132A348-F1
#
_cell.length_a   1.000
_cell.length_b   1.000
_cell.length_c   1.000
_cell.angle_alpha   90.00
_cell.angle_beta   90.00
_cell.angle_gamma   90.00
#
_symmetry.space_group_name_H-M   'P 1'
#
loop_
_entity.id
_entity.type
_entity.pdbx_description
1 polymer ?
#
loop_
_entity_poly.entity_id
_entity_poly.type
_entity_poly.pdbx_seq_one_letter_code
_entity_poly.pdbx_strand_id
1 'polypeptide(L)'
;MNCQLDRGPMNVFAYRVHTHRLGSVLSAYRFSLGSEKWDLIAKGNPQWPQAFYPLENVMRINRKDIIAARCTYNSSNKSIFTNMGSTANDEMCNIYLMYYTENPFFSRKEIEQKSSLNDFNSNQDTCEGLEFEELKSTLPDGNDEPLPRNLTLELSAAGQHSGHSSPKHSAMNFVQDSDWPLNFGFGQITAVDFDLNNNIVVFHRGDHVWNENTFDISNHYRLIERGPISSATIVTIDSGTGEILDQWGNGLFFLPHGLTLDNSNRSVWLTDVAMHQVFKFSIDKKSTDYKKLVLSLGERFQPGKDKNHFCKPTSVAIDHFTGQIFVADGYCNSRIIRFSSEGKYIDEWGHESGTAPFFF
;
A
#
# COMPACT_ATOMS: atom_id res chain seq x y z
N MET A 1 21.61 -7.06 -12.23
CA MET A 1 21.57 -5.59 -12.32
C MET A 1 22.47 -4.99 -11.26
N ASN A 2 23.08 -3.85 -11.53
CA ASN A 2 23.73 -3.05 -10.51
C ASN A 2 23.78 -1.58 -10.91
N CYS A 3 23.80 -0.71 -9.91
CA CYS A 3 23.88 0.74 -10.06
C CYS A 3 24.50 1.39 -8.83
N GLN A 4 25.15 2.54 -9.01
CA GLN A 4 25.66 3.35 -7.91
C GLN A 4 24.56 4.23 -7.29
N LEU A 5 24.54 4.32 -5.95
CA LEU A 5 23.65 5.22 -5.24
C LEU A 5 24.18 6.67 -5.29
N ASP A 6 23.59 7.52 -6.14
CA ASP A 6 24.05 8.90 -6.33
C ASP A 6 23.48 9.94 -5.35
N ARG A 7 22.69 9.51 -4.37
CA ARG A 7 21.95 10.37 -3.42
C ARG A 7 22.37 10.17 -1.96
N GLY A 8 21.66 10.85 -1.05
CA GLY A 8 21.84 10.70 0.39
C GLY A 8 21.65 9.25 0.88
N PRO A 9 22.17 8.92 2.08
CA PRO A 9 22.12 7.55 2.61
C PRO A 9 20.67 7.07 2.78
N MET A 10 20.42 5.81 2.44
CA MET A 10 19.14 5.13 2.61
C MET A 10 19.25 4.02 3.66
N ASN A 11 18.25 3.89 4.53
CA ASN A 11 18.19 2.87 5.57
C ASN A 11 17.11 1.85 5.21
N VAL A 12 17.52 0.74 4.60
CA VAL A 12 16.64 -0.34 4.12
C VAL A 12 16.19 -1.19 5.31
N PHE A 13 14.89 -1.45 5.42
CA PHE A 13 14.31 -2.21 6.52
C PHE A 13 13.38 -3.34 6.11
N ALA A 14 12.92 -3.37 4.85
CA ALA A 14 12.21 -4.52 4.29
C ALA A 14 12.51 -4.68 2.79
N TYR A 15 12.24 -5.87 2.25
CA TYR A 15 12.39 -6.15 0.82
C TYR A 15 11.26 -7.05 0.31
N ARG A 16 10.99 -6.97 -1.00
CA ARG A 16 10.14 -7.89 -1.73
C ARG A 16 10.85 -8.32 -3.00
N VAL A 17 10.84 -9.62 -3.29
CA VAL A 17 11.38 -10.17 -4.54
C VAL A 17 10.24 -10.53 -5.48
N HIS A 18 10.45 -10.37 -6.78
CA HIS A 18 9.47 -10.73 -7.78
C HIS A 18 10.13 -11.22 -9.07
N THR A 19 9.65 -12.35 -9.53
CA THR A 19 9.85 -12.91 -10.87
C THR A 19 8.52 -13.54 -11.30
N HIS A 20 8.43 -14.01 -12.56
CA HIS A 20 7.39 -14.94 -12.94
C HIS A 20 7.84 -16.38 -12.61
N ARG A 21 7.32 -17.38 -13.33
CA ARG A 21 7.35 -18.80 -12.94
C ARG A 21 8.74 -19.45 -12.94
N LEU A 22 9.71 -18.90 -13.66
CA LEU A 22 11.03 -19.50 -13.84
C LEU A 22 12.04 -19.08 -12.76
N GLY A 23 11.79 -17.99 -12.03
CA GLY A 23 12.74 -17.52 -11.02
C GLY A 23 12.87 -18.51 -9.85
N SER A 24 14.10 -18.93 -9.55
CA SER A 24 14.42 -19.87 -8.46
C SER A 24 14.92 -19.15 -7.20
N VAL A 25 15.68 -18.06 -7.36
CA VAL A 25 16.16 -17.23 -6.26
C VAL A 25 16.51 -15.84 -6.78
N LEU A 26 16.31 -14.84 -5.92
CA LEU A 26 16.81 -13.48 -6.11
C LEU A 26 17.66 -13.12 -4.89
N SER A 27 18.90 -12.69 -5.13
CA SER A 27 19.77 -12.11 -4.10
C SER A 27 20.12 -10.66 -4.42
N ALA A 28 20.21 -9.82 -3.41
CA ALA A 28 20.66 -8.43 -3.54
C ALA A 28 21.64 -8.05 -2.43
N TYR A 29 22.58 -7.19 -2.81
CA TYR A 29 23.73 -6.83 -2.01
C TYR A 29 24.03 -5.34 -2.14
N ARG A 30 24.67 -4.82 -1.09
CA ARG A 30 25.38 -3.55 -1.09
C ARG A 30 26.86 -3.86 -1.31
N PHE A 31 27.51 -3.16 -2.22
CA PHE A 31 28.96 -3.12 -2.37
C PHE A 31 29.48 -1.75 -1.96
N SER A 32 30.32 -1.73 -0.93
CA SER A 32 30.94 -0.49 -0.45
C SER A 32 32.31 -0.29 -1.10
N LEU A 33 32.41 0.71 -1.99
CA LEU A 33 33.63 1.01 -2.76
C LEU A 33 34.84 1.27 -1.88
N GLY A 34 34.66 1.95 -0.74
CA GLY A 34 35.78 2.29 0.15
C GLY A 34 36.41 1.10 0.86
N SER A 35 35.67 0.01 1.05
CA SER A 35 36.13 -1.20 1.75
C SER A 35 36.17 -2.44 0.86
N GLU A 36 35.79 -2.31 -0.43
CA GLU A 36 35.62 -3.41 -1.40
C GLU A 36 34.84 -4.60 -0.84
N LYS A 37 33.78 -4.32 -0.07
CA LYS A 37 33.05 -5.33 0.70
C LYS A 37 31.62 -5.47 0.18
N TRP A 38 31.18 -6.71 0.05
CA TRP A 38 29.79 -7.09 -0.18
C TRP A 38 29.06 -7.36 1.14
N ASP A 39 27.87 -6.78 1.29
CA ASP A 39 26.94 -7.05 2.39
C ASP A 39 25.58 -7.46 1.82
N LEU A 40 25.03 -8.58 2.31
CA LEU A 40 23.74 -9.10 1.86
C LEU A 40 22.60 -8.19 2.33
N ILE A 41 21.86 -7.61 1.38
CA ILE A 41 20.62 -6.87 1.66
C ILE A 41 19.48 -7.87 1.83
N ALA A 42 19.34 -8.78 0.87
CA ALA A 42 18.18 -9.66 0.75
C ALA A 42 18.51 -10.94 -0.03
N LYS A 43 17.93 -12.06 0.37
CA LYS A 43 17.86 -13.28 -0.43
C LYS A 43 16.47 -13.87 -0.31
N GLY A 44 15.80 -14.14 -1.44
CA GLY A 44 14.40 -14.57 -1.45
C GLY A 44 14.10 -15.56 -2.56
N ASN A 45 13.16 -16.47 -2.29
CA ASN A 45 12.58 -17.33 -3.32
C ASN A 45 11.34 -16.62 -3.89
N PRO A 46 11.35 -16.21 -5.17
CA PRO A 46 10.25 -15.43 -5.74
C PRO A 46 8.97 -16.26 -5.99
N GLN A 47 9.01 -17.58 -5.81
CA GLN A 47 7.83 -18.45 -5.85
C GLN A 47 7.15 -18.59 -4.48
N TRP A 48 7.73 -18.07 -3.40
CA TRP A 48 7.05 -17.94 -2.10
C TRP A 48 6.09 -16.73 -2.12
N PRO A 49 5.23 -16.55 -1.11
CA PRO A 49 4.34 -15.40 -1.05
C PRO A 49 5.12 -14.10 -1.20
N GLN A 50 4.82 -13.33 -2.25
CA GLN A 50 5.59 -12.14 -2.60
C GLN A 50 5.13 -10.93 -1.78
N ALA A 51 5.23 -11.03 -0.45
CA ALA A 51 5.05 -9.93 0.48
C ALA A 51 6.35 -9.16 0.71
N PHE A 52 6.29 -8.08 1.50
CA PHE A 52 7.49 -7.47 2.06
C PHE A 52 7.96 -8.25 3.28
N TYR A 53 9.21 -8.70 3.25
CA TYR A 53 9.89 -9.36 4.35
C TYR A 53 10.80 -8.36 5.07
N PRO A 54 10.75 -8.28 6.41
CA PRO A 54 11.64 -7.41 7.16
C PRO A 54 13.09 -7.89 7.06
N LEU A 55 14.04 -6.96 7.05
CA LEU A 55 15.45 -7.29 7.27
C LEU A 55 15.67 -7.60 8.76
N GLU A 56 16.60 -8.51 9.07
CA GLU A 56 16.99 -8.79 10.47
C GLU A 56 17.51 -7.53 11.18
N ASN A 57 18.24 -6.69 10.44
CA ASN A 57 18.74 -5.41 10.90
C ASN A 57 18.59 -4.38 9.78
N VAL A 58 18.25 -3.14 10.15
CA VAL A 58 18.19 -2.03 9.19
C VAL A 58 19.56 -1.84 8.54
N MET A 59 19.62 -1.89 7.21
CA MET A 59 20.86 -1.70 6.46
C MET A 59 20.96 -0.29 5.91
N ARG A 60 21.97 0.46 6.36
CA ARG A 60 22.30 1.76 5.78
C ARG A 60 23.14 1.61 4.51
N ILE A 61 22.67 2.08 3.36
CA ILE A 61 23.42 2.17 2.10
C ILE A 61 23.81 3.64 1.92
N ASN A 62 25.11 3.92 1.85
CA ASN A 62 25.62 5.28 1.78
C ASN A 62 25.74 5.74 0.33
N ARG A 63 25.83 7.07 0.15
CA ARG A 63 26.15 7.66 -1.15
C ARG A 63 27.41 7.02 -1.73
N LYS A 64 27.36 6.68 -3.02
CA LYS A 64 28.39 5.97 -3.81
C LYS A 64 28.50 4.46 -3.56
N ASP A 65 27.82 3.89 -2.56
CA ASP A 65 27.70 2.43 -2.49
C ASP A 65 26.96 1.93 -3.74
N ILE A 66 27.29 0.72 -4.19
CA ILE A 66 26.66 0.08 -5.34
C ILE A 66 25.62 -0.91 -4.83
N ILE A 67 24.40 -0.84 -5.37
CA ILE A 67 23.36 -1.84 -5.13
C ILE A 67 23.43 -2.83 -6.29
N ALA A 68 23.56 -4.12 -5.99
CA ALA A 68 23.54 -5.16 -7.00
C ALA A 68 22.48 -6.19 -6.67
N ALA A 69 21.80 -6.70 -7.70
CA ALA A 69 20.85 -7.80 -7.58
C ALA A 69 21.05 -8.82 -8.70
N ARG A 70 20.87 -10.09 -8.35
CA ARG A 70 20.92 -11.23 -9.27
C ARG A 70 19.64 -12.06 -9.12
N CYS A 71 18.98 -12.31 -10.24
CA CYS A 71 17.95 -13.33 -10.36
C CYS A 71 18.55 -14.57 -11.02
N THR A 72 18.23 -15.73 -10.46
CA THR A 72 18.52 -17.04 -11.07
C THR A 72 17.21 -17.64 -11.56
N TYR A 73 17.23 -18.19 -12.77
CA TYR A 73 16.07 -18.79 -13.41
C TYR A 73 16.34 -20.27 -13.72
N ASN A 74 15.30 -21.11 -13.62
CA ASN A 74 15.33 -22.48 -14.06
C ASN A 74 14.46 -22.67 -15.31
N SER A 75 15.09 -22.63 -16.49
CA SER A 75 14.45 -22.83 -17.79
C SER A 75 14.64 -24.24 -18.36
N SER A 76 15.09 -25.21 -17.56
CA SER A 76 15.47 -26.57 -18.03
C SER A 76 14.36 -27.30 -18.78
N ASN A 77 13.09 -26.95 -18.52
CA ASN A 77 11.91 -27.55 -19.13
C ASN A 77 11.24 -26.66 -20.19
N LYS A 78 11.90 -25.59 -20.67
CA LYS A 78 11.38 -24.68 -21.70
C LYS A 78 12.07 -24.94 -23.03
N SER A 79 11.28 -25.02 -24.10
CA SER A 79 11.75 -25.21 -25.49
C SER A 79 11.81 -23.91 -26.29
N ILE A 80 11.31 -22.80 -25.74
CA ILE A 80 11.27 -21.47 -26.37
C ILE A 80 11.96 -20.45 -25.47
N PHE A 81 12.58 -19.44 -26.09
CA PHE A 81 13.21 -18.34 -25.38
C PHE A 81 12.15 -17.54 -24.59
N THR A 82 12.45 -17.21 -23.35
CA THR A 82 11.61 -16.36 -22.48
C THR A 82 12.33 -15.02 -22.30
N ASN A 83 11.69 -13.93 -22.72
CA ASN A 83 12.26 -12.58 -22.62
C ASN A 83 11.89 -11.92 -21.29
N MET A 84 12.58 -10.83 -20.94
CA MET A 84 12.11 -9.94 -19.88
C MET A 84 10.91 -9.14 -20.38
N GLY A 85 9.83 -9.07 -19.60
CA GLY A 85 8.58 -8.43 -20.02
C GLY A 85 7.46 -8.54 -18.99
N SER A 86 6.33 -7.88 -19.26
CA SER A 86 5.24 -7.73 -18.29
C SER A 86 4.15 -8.78 -18.34
N THR A 87 4.21 -9.71 -19.30
CA THR A 87 3.19 -10.74 -19.46
C THR A 87 3.57 -12.02 -18.73
N ALA A 88 2.60 -12.89 -18.44
CA ALA A 88 2.86 -14.21 -17.84
C ALA A 88 3.72 -15.15 -18.73
N ASN A 89 3.90 -14.80 -20.02
CA ASN A 89 4.78 -15.53 -20.93
C ASN A 89 6.22 -15.01 -20.93
N ASP A 90 6.45 -13.85 -20.31
CA ASP A 90 7.77 -13.26 -20.10
C ASP A 90 8.30 -13.60 -18.70
N GLU A 91 9.49 -13.12 -18.38
CA GLU A 91 10.04 -13.10 -17.03
C GLU A 91 10.26 -11.68 -16.51
N MET A 92 10.42 -11.58 -15.20
CA MET A 92 10.82 -10.33 -14.52
C MET A 92 11.96 -10.61 -13.56
N CYS A 93 12.75 -9.57 -13.26
CA CYS A 93 13.75 -9.57 -12.20
C CYS A 93 13.58 -8.31 -11.36
N ASN A 94 12.69 -8.33 -10.38
CA ASN A 94 12.40 -7.14 -9.58
C ASN A 94 12.74 -7.39 -8.12
N ILE A 95 13.51 -6.46 -7.54
CA ILE A 95 13.65 -6.34 -6.10
C ILE A 95 13.18 -4.97 -5.65
N TYR A 96 12.21 -4.97 -4.75
CA TYR A 96 11.69 -3.78 -4.12
C TYR A 96 12.35 -3.66 -2.75
N LEU A 97 13.10 -2.58 -2.53
CA LEU A 97 13.69 -2.26 -1.23
C LEU A 97 12.83 -1.18 -0.56
N MET A 98 12.33 -1.47 0.63
CA MET A 98 11.65 -0.49 1.47
C MET A 98 12.68 0.16 2.39
N TYR A 99 12.75 1.49 2.37
CA TYR A 99 13.77 2.24 3.09
C TYR A 99 13.23 3.57 3.63
N TYR A 100 13.94 4.15 4.58
CA TYR A 100 13.77 5.54 5.01
C TYR A 100 15.10 6.30 4.87
N THR A 101 15.05 7.62 4.69
CA THR A 101 16.25 8.47 4.64
C THR A 101 16.27 9.40 5.85
N GLU A 102 17.47 9.74 6.33
CA GLU A 102 17.60 10.80 7.33
C GLU A 102 17.42 12.14 6.61
N ASN A 103 16.43 12.92 7.03
CA ASN A 103 16.13 14.21 6.44
C ASN A 103 17.19 15.25 6.86
N PRO A 104 18.03 15.76 5.95
CA PRO A 104 19.01 16.80 6.29
C PRO A 104 18.37 18.16 6.65
N PHE A 105 17.09 18.37 6.34
CA PHE A 105 16.36 19.63 6.55
C PHE A 105 15.76 19.80 7.94
N PHE A 106 15.94 18.84 8.87
CA PHE A 106 15.58 19.04 10.28
C PHE A 106 16.67 19.73 11.12
N SER A 107 17.81 20.11 10.52
CA SER A 107 18.62 21.19 11.10
C SER A 107 17.97 22.53 10.71
N ARG A 108 17.37 23.19 11.71
CA ARG A 108 16.36 24.25 11.59
C ARG A 108 16.86 25.60 11.03
N LYS A 109 17.69 25.65 9.97
CA LYS A 109 18.29 26.91 9.48
C LYS A 109 18.40 27.17 7.97
N GLU A 110 18.01 26.27 7.07
CA GLU A 110 18.29 26.49 5.62
C GLU A 110 17.08 26.25 4.69
N ILE A 111 15.88 26.69 5.05
CA ILE A 111 14.71 26.65 4.15
C ILE A 111 14.63 27.90 3.23
N GLU A 112 15.44 28.94 3.43
CA GLU A 112 15.22 30.21 2.72
C GLU A 112 15.99 30.45 1.41
N GLN A 113 16.84 29.54 0.89
CA GLN A 113 17.74 29.98 -0.20
C GLN A 113 18.07 29.08 -1.41
N LYS A 114 17.33 28.01 -1.73
CA LYS A 114 17.57 27.30 -3.01
C LYS A 114 16.30 26.92 -3.77
N SER A 115 15.59 27.94 -4.26
CA SER A 115 14.59 27.85 -5.32
C SER A 115 15.26 27.83 -6.71
N SER A 116 16.08 26.83 -7.01
CA SER A 116 16.54 26.56 -8.39
C SER A 116 17.38 25.28 -8.44
N LEU A 117 16.74 24.13 -8.65
CA LEU A 117 17.38 22.89 -9.12
C LEU A 117 16.35 22.12 -9.96
N ASN A 118 16.08 22.64 -11.16
CA ASN A 118 15.31 22.00 -12.22
C ASN A 118 16.19 21.04 -13.03
N ASP A 119 16.87 20.10 -12.38
CA ASP A 119 17.83 19.23 -13.09
C ASP A 119 17.90 17.83 -12.47
N PHE A 120 16.77 17.11 -12.40
CA PHE A 120 16.79 15.70 -12.00
C PHE A 120 15.81 14.84 -12.81
N ASN A 121 16.38 13.98 -13.65
CA ASN A 121 15.69 12.94 -14.40
C ASN A 121 15.09 11.89 -13.44
N SER A 122 13.86 11.46 -13.73
CA SER A 122 13.03 10.48 -12.99
C SER A 122 13.62 9.07 -12.85
N ASN A 123 14.80 8.80 -13.40
CA ASN A 123 15.39 7.45 -13.47
C ASN A 123 16.42 7.19 -12.35
N GLN A 124 16.46 8.03 -11.30
CA GLN A 124 17.56 8.00 -10.34
C GLN A 124 17.39 6.99 -9.19
N ASP A 125 16.17 6.54 -8.92
CA ASP A 125 15.88 5.53 -7.88
C ASP A 125 15.54 4.15 -8.47
N THR A 126 15.49 4.04 -9.80
CA THR A 126 15.37 2.77 -10.51
C THR A 126 16.75 2.28 -10.93
N CYS A 127 17.06 1.05 -10.54
CA CYS A 127 18.32 0.40 -10.88
C CYS A 127 18.08 -0.52 -12.08
N GLU A 128 18.38 -0.06 -13.28
CA GLU A 128 18.17 -0.84 -14.51
C GLU A 128 19.50 -1.17 -15.19
N GLY A 129 19.60 -2.38 -15.73
CA GLY A 129 20.80 -2.82 -16.44
C GLY A 129 21.98 -3.17 -15.51
N LEU A 130 23.18 -3.19 -16.08
CA LEU A 130 24.44 -3.50 -15.41
C LEU A 130 25.40 -2.32 -15.66
N GLU A 131 25.57 -1.45 -14.67
CA GLU A 131 26.46 -0.30 -14.76
C GLU A 131 27.95 -0.73 -14.63
N PHE A 132 28.22 -1.69 -13.76
CA PHE A 132 29.55 -2.21 -13.44
C PHE A 132 29.64 -3.70 -13.77
N GLU A 133 30.07 -4.03 -14.99
CA GLU A 133 30.12 -5.42 -15.47
C GLU A 133 31.21 -6.22 -14.72
N GLU A 134 32.33 -5.60 -14.31
CA GLU A 134 33.39 -6.27 -13.55
C GLU A 134 32.90 -6.88 -12.24
N LEU A 135 31.96 -6.21 -11.56
CA LEU A 135 31.46 -6.63 -10.24
C LEU A 135 30.62 -7.91 -10.30
N LYS A 136 30.07 -8.26 -11.47
CA LYS A 136 29.26 -9.47 -11.67
C LYS A 136 30.03 -10.74 -11.29
N SER A 137 31.32 -10.78 -11.58
CA SER A 137 32.20 -11.92 -11.28
C SER A 137 32.63 -12.00 -9.83
N THR A 138 32.40 -10.93 -9.06
CA THR A 138 32.84 -10.79 -7.66
C THR A 138 31.72 -10.98 -6.64
N LEU A 139 30.49 -11.28 -7.09
CA LEU A 139 29.37 -11.52 -6.20
C LEU A 139 29.68 -12.65 -5.20
N PRO A 140 29.27 -12.53 -3.92
CA PRO A 140 29.57 -13.54 -2.91
C PRO A 140 29.11 -14.95 -3.28
N ASP A 141 29.84 -15.98 -2.89
CA ASP A 141 29.46 -17.38 -3.12
C ASP A 141 28.05 -17.69 -2.58
N GLY A 142 27.33 -18.56 -3.29
CA GLY A 142 25.95 -18.92 -2.95
C GLY A 142 24.89 -17.88 -3.34
N ASN A 143 25.26 -16.81 -4.06
CA ASN A 143 24.31 -15.78 -4.51
C ASN A 143 23.23 -16.32 -5.47
N ASP A 144 23.49 -17.42 -6.18
CA ASP A 144 22.59 -18.07 -7.13
C ASP A 144 22.02 -19.41 -6.63
N GLU A 145 22.42 -19.85 -5.44
CA GLU A 145 21.89 -21.06 -4.82
C GLU A 145 20.46 -20.83 -4.30
N PRO A 146 19.48 -21.66 -4.71
CA PRO A 146 18.12 -21.59 -4.20
C PRO A 146 18.07 -21.71 -2.67
N LEU A 147 17.13 -20.98 -2.07
CA LEU A 147 16.86 -21.13 -0.64
C LEU A 147 16.39 -22.58 -0.36
N PRO A 148 16.72 -23.12 0.83
CA PRO A 148 16.23 -24.44 1.23
C PRO A 148 14.71 -24.46 1.21
N ARG A 149 14.15 -25.65 0.96
CA ARG A 149 12.70 -25.82 0.88
C ARG A 149 12.04 -25.36 2.17
N ASN A 150 10.99 -24.58 2.02
CA ASN A 150 10.14 -24.13 3.13
C ASN A 150 8.72 -24.55 2.80
N LEU A 151 8.33 -25.72 3.29
CA LEU A 151 7.05 -26.33 2.96
C LEU A 151 5.87 -25.41 3.31
N THR A 152 5.98 -24.64 4.40
CA THR A 152 4.95 -23.67 4.82
C THR A 152 4.76 -22.58 3.77
N LEU A 153 5.85 -21.95 3.32
CA LEU A 153 5.79 -20.88 2.31
C LEU A 153 5.45 -21.44 0.92
N GLU A 154 5.94 -22.63 0.58
CA GLU A 154 5.57 -23.34 -0.66
C GLU A 154 4.07 -23.65 -0.70
N LEU A 155 3.48 -24.17 0.39
CA LEU A 155 2.04 -24.44 0.48
C LEU A 155 1.22 -23.14 0.46
N SER A 156 1.70 -22.10 1.14
CA SER A 156 1.06 -20.78 1.16
C SER A 156 1.04 -20.15 -0.24
N ALA A 157 2.07 -20.40 -1.05
CA ALA A 157 2.12 -19.94 -2.44
C ALA A 157 1.35 -20.86 -3.41
N ALA A 158 1.20 -22.14 -3.11
CA ALA A 158 0.58 -23.14 -3.98
C ALA A 158 -0.96 -23.16 -3.95
N GLY A 159 -1.59 -22.58 -2.92
CA GLY A 159 -3.03 -22.31 -2.88
C GLY A 159 -3.94 -23.44 -3.37
N GLN A 160 -4.06 -24.53 -2.60
CA GLN A 160 -5.29 -25.34 -2.60
C GLN A 160 -5.82 -25.46 -1.18
N HIS A 161 -7.11 -25.14 -1.03
CA HIS A 161 -7.89 -25.25 0.20
C HIS A 161 -7.85 -26.69 0.75
N SER A 162 -7.09 -26.98 1.81
CA SER A 162 -7.40 -28.05 2.79
C SER A 162 -6.40 -28.16 3.96
N GLY A 163 -6.91 -27.97 5.18
CA GLY A 163 -6.67 -28.77 6.40
C GLY A 163 -5.26 -28.93 7.02
N HIS A 164 -5.02 -28.22 8.14
CA HIS A 164 -4.35 -28.59 9.43
C HIS A 164 -3.03 -29.41 9.45
N SER A 165 -2.01 -29.16 10.29
CA SER A 165 -1.91 -28.63 11.67
C SER A 165 -0.44 -28.36 12.04
N SER A 166 -0.15 -27.48 13.01
CA SER A 166 1.19 -27.31 13.62
C SER A 166 1.11 -26.84 15.09
N PRO A 167 2.00 -27.33 15.98
CA PRO A 167 2.38 -26.65 17.23
C PRO A 167 3.91 -26.33 17.24
N LYS A 168 4.51 -25.29 17.84
CA LYS A 168 4.10 -24.16 18.69
C LYS A 168 5.25 -23.12 18.73
N HIS A 169 4.97 -21.88 18.34
CA HIS A 169 5.14 -20.63 19.12
C HIS A 169 4.27 -19.62 18.37
N SER A 170 3.31 -18.99 19.06
CA SER A 170 2.04 -18.52 18.49
C SER A 170 2.15 -17.40 17.46
N ALA A 171 2.56 -17.74 16.23
CA ALA A 171 2.00 -17.12 15.06
C ALA A 171 0.50 -17.40 15.13
N MET A 172 -0.32 -16.34 15.20
CA MET A 172 -1.75 -16.50 15.03
C MET A 172 -1.96 -17.10 13.63
N ASN A 173 -2.22 -18.39 13.58
CA ASN A 173 -2.69 -19.06 12.38
C ASN A 173 -4.13 -18.60 12.21
N PHE A 174 -4.35 -17.58 11.38
CA PHE A 174 -5.68 -17.21 10.95
C PHE A 174 -6.22 -18.36 10.09
N VAL A 175 -7.23 -19.05 10.60
CA VAL A 175 -7.98 -20.04 9.87
C VAL A 175 -9.32 -19.40 9.54
N GLN A 176 -9.80 -19.59 8.31
CA GLN A 176 -11.14 -19.18 7.95
C GLN A 176 -12.13 -19.90 8.87
N ASP A 177 -12.97 -19.14 9.57
CA ASP A 177 -14.11 -19.70 10.27
C ASP A 177 -15.19 -20.03 9.22
N SER A 178 -15.29 -21.32 8.88
CA SER A 178 -16.28 -21.80 7.89
C SER A 178 -17.70 -21.78 8.41
N ASP A 179 -17.87 -21.71 9.73
CA ASP A 179 -19.18 -21.77 10.39
C ASP A 179 -19.74 -20.36 10.63
N TRP A 180 -18.94 -19.30 10.39
CA TRP A 180 -19.38 -17.93 10.52
C TRP A 180 -20.49 -17.60 9.50
N PRO A 181 -21.74 -17.42 9.95
CA PRO A 181 -22.89 -17.50 9.05
C PRO A 181 -23.20 -16.11 8.47
N LEU A 182 -22.58 -15.78 7.34
CA LEU A 182 -22.90 -14.53 6.65
C LEU A 182 -23.94 -14.74 5.54
N ASN A 183 -25.17 -14.31 5.80
CA ASN A 183 -26.25 -14.27 4.80
C ASN A 183 -26.64 -12.82 4.49
N PHE A 184 -25.72 -12.06 3.91
CA PHE A 184 -25.97 -10.68 3.48
C PHE A 184 -25.47 -10.45 2.05
N GLY A 185 -26.32 -9.87 1.20
CA GLY A 185 -26.03 -9.60 -0.20
C GLY A 185 -25.17 -8.35 -0.38
N PHE A 186 -23.88 -8.44 -0.03
CA PHE A 186 -22.95 -7.34 -0.26
C PHE A 186 -22.72 -7.08 -1.75
N GLY A 187 -22.55 -5.80 -2.07
CA GLY A 187 -21.92 -5.37 -3.31
C GLY A 187 -20.41 -5.58 -3.26
N GLN A 188 -19.67 -4.75 -4.01
CA GLN A 188 -18.23 -4.64 -3.80
C GLN A 188 -17.94 -4.15 -2.38
N ILE A 189 -17.35 -5.01 -1.54
CA ILE A 189 -16.84 -4.63 -0.21
C ILE A 189 -15.55 -3.84 -0.41
N THR A 190 -15.48 -2.65 0.17
CA THR A 190 -14.38 -1.71 -0.07
C THR A 190 -13.53 -1.47 1.16
N ALA A 191 -14.12 -1.60 2.34
CA ALA A 191 -13.40 -1.49 3.60
C ALA A 191 -14.10 -2.29 4.70
N VAL A 192 -13.28 -2.72 5.67
CA VAL A 192 -13.71 -3.40 6.90
C VAL A 192 -12.93 -2.81 8.07
N ASP A 193 -13.58 -2.70 9.22
CA ASP A 193 -12.96 -2.27 10.49
C ASP A 193 -13.73 -2.85 11.69
N PHE A 194 -13.27 -2.59 12.91
CA PHE A 194 -13.88 -3.12 14.13
C PHE A 194 -14.35 -2.01 15.09
N ASP A 195 -15.58 -2.14 15.60
CA ASP A 195 -16.08 -1.26 16.66
C ASP A 195 -15.49 -1.61 18.04
N LEU A 196 -15.80 -0.81 19.07
CA LEU A 196 -15.31 -1.08 20.43
C LEU A 196 -15.80 -2.38 21.07
N ASN A 197 -16.82 -3.03 20.53
CA ASN A 197 -17.29 -4.33 20.99
C ASN A 197 -16.72 -5.47 20.13
N ASN A 198 -15.73 -5.18 19.27
CA ASN A 198 -15.16 -6.06 18.26
C ASN A 198 -16.15 -6.54 17.18
N ASN A 199 -17.27 -5.83 16.98
CA ASN A 199 -18.15 -6.11 15.86
C ASN A 199 -17.48 -5.69 14.56
N ILE A 200 -17.73 -6.43 13.49
CA ILE A 200 -17.22 -6.15 12.16
C ILE A 200 -18.08 -5.04 11.54
N VAL A 201 -17.46 -3.99 11.05
CA VAL A 201 -18.12 -2.91 10.32
C VAL A 201 -17.64 -2.92 8.88
N VAL A 202 -18.58 -3.11 7.95
CA VAL A 202 -18.33 -3.23 6.51
C VAL A 202 -18.84 -1.99 5.80
N PHE A 203 -18.04 -1.46 4.87
CA PHE A 203 -18.47 -0.47 3.87
C PHE A 203 -18.51 -1.12 2.49
N HIS A 204 -19.64 -1.01 1.80
CA HIS A 204 -19.82 -1.64 0.49
C HIS A 204 -20.63 -0.77 -0.47
N ARG A 205 -20.52 -1.09 -1.77
CA ARG A 205 -21.10 -0.28 -2.87
C ARG A 205 -22.55 -0.63 -3.24
N GLY A 206 -23.24 -1.47 -2.47
CA GLY A 206 -24.57 -1.97 -2.85
C GLY A 206 -24.61 -2.51 -4.29
N ASP A 207 -25.51 -1.98 -5.11
CA ASP A 207 -25.67 -2.31 -6.54
C ASP A 207 -24.78 -1.46 -7.47
N HIS A 208 -23.99 -0.52 -6.93
CA HIS A 208 -23.02 0.27 -7.69
C HIS A 208 -21.71 -0.51 -7.88
N VAL A 209 -21.11 -0.37 -9.07
CA VAL A 209 -19.88 -1.06 -9.46
C VAL A 209 -18.92 -0.05 -10.07
N TRP A 210 -17.66 -0.07 -9.61
CA TRP A 210 -16.59 0.67 -10.28
C TRP A 210 -15.99 -0.19 -11.39
N ASN A 211 -16.08 0.31 -12.62
CA ASN A 211 -15.45 -0.23 -13.83
C ASN A 211 -14.82 0.89 -14.67
N GLU A 212 -14.28 0.53 -15.84
CA GLU A 212 -13.64 1.44 -16.80
C GLU A 212 -14.53 2.60 -17.28
N ASN A 213 -15.86 2.44 -17.27
CA ASN A 213 -16.83 3.43 -17.75
C ASN A 213 -17.40 4.31 -16.64
N THR A 214 -16.89 4.18 -15.40
CA THR A 214 -17.44 4.90 -14.23
C THR A 214 -17.02 6.37 -14.19
N PHE A 215 -15.81 6.66 -14.71
CA PHE A 215 -15.24 8.01 -14.74
C PHE A 215 -14.87 8.40 -16.17
N ASP A 216 -14.79 9.70 -16.43
CA ASP A 216 -14.17 10.21 -17.65
C ASP A 216 -12.65 10.35 -17.53
N ILE A 217 -12.01 10.79 -18.61
CA ILE A 217 -10.56 11.00 -18.67
C ILE A 217 -10.06 12.09 -17.71
N SER A 218 -10.95 12.97 -17.25
CA SER A 218 -10.68 14.04 -16.29
C SER A 218 -11.10 13.65 -14.88
N ASN A 219 -11.35 12.35 -14.64
CA ASN A 219 -11.78 11.79 -13.37
C ASN A 219 -13.15 12.26 -12.86
N HIS A 220 -14.01 12.84 -13.70
CA HIS A 220 -15.38 13.16 -13.31
C HIS A 220 -16.26 11.91 -13.34
N TYR A 221 -17.11 11.77 -12.33
CA TYR A 221 -18.04 10.65 -12.23
C TYR A 221 -19.17 10.77 -13.26
N ARG A 222 -19.40 9.71 -14.06
CA ARG A 222 -20.35 9.75 -15.20
C ARG A 222 -21.79 9.41 -14.83
N LEU A 223 -22.03 8.79 -13.68
CA LEU A 223 -23.31 8.16 -13.34
C LEU A 223 -24.11 8.93 -12.26
N ILE A 224 -23.94 10.25 -12.17
CA ILE A 224 -24.62 11.09 -11.16
C ILE A 224 -26.15 10.92 -11.23
N GLU A 225 -26.72 10.84 -12.43
CA GLU A 225 -28.16 10.68 -12.68
C GLU A 225 -28.74 9.36 -12.18
N ARG A 226 -27.91 8.34 -11.91
CA ARG A 226 -28.36 7.09 -11.27
C ARG A 226 -28.83 7.35 -9.83
N GLY A 227 -28.39 8.45 -9.22
CA GLY A 227 -28.62 8.74 -7.81
C GLY A 227 -27.67 7.97 -6.90
N PRO A 228 -27.69 8.26 -5.58
CA PRO A 228 -26.90 7.54 -4.59
C PRO A 228 -27.41 6.10 -4.39
N ILE A 229 -26.57 5.25 -3.81
CA ILE A 229 -26.90 3.86 -3.47
C ILE A 229 -28.11 3.84 -2.52
N SER A 230 -29.20 3.19 -2.93
CA SER A 230 -30.45 3.19 -2.16
C SER A 230 -30.45 2.23 -0.97
N SER A 231 -29.66 1.16 -1.04
CA SER A 231 -29.50 0.21 0.07
C SER A 231 -28.57 0.76 1.15
N ALA A 232 -28.60 0.14 2.34
CA ALA A 232 -27.59 0.42 3.35
C ALA A 232 -26.20 0.14 2.77
N THR A 233 -25.22 0.98 3.12
CA THR A 233 -23.84 0.89 2.64
C THR A 233 -22.87 0.60 3.77
N ILE A 234 -23.24 0.94 5.01
CA ILE A 234 -22.52 0.58 6.24
C ILE A 234 -23.33 -0.49 6.97
N VAL A 235 -22.68 -1.60 7.28
CA VAL A 235 -23.29 -2.74 7.97
C VAL A 235 -22.41 -3.15 9.14
N THR A 236 -22.98 -3.20 10.35
CA THR A 236 -22.32 -3.71 11.56
C THR A 236 -22.79 -5.14 11.81
N ILE A 237 -21.86 -6.06 12.02
CA ILE A 237 -22.08 -7.49 12.12
C ILE A 237 -21.45 -7.98 13.41
N ASP A 238 -22.18 -8.78 14.17
CA ASP A 238 -21.63 -9.48 15.32
C ASP A 238 -20.51 -10.43 14.88
N SER A 239 -19.33 -10.28 15.46
CA SER A 239 -18.15 -11.06 15.05
C SER A 239 -18.28 -12.55 15.39
N GLY A 240 -19.10 -12.93 16.36
CA GLY A 240 -19.28 -14.32 16.78
C GLY A 240 -20.46 -15.00 16.09
N THR A 241 -21.60 -14.32 15.95
CA THR A 241 -22.83 -14.91 15.43
C THR A 241 -23.08 -14.61 13.95
N GLY A 242 -22.39 -13.64 13.35
CA GLY A 242 -22.68 -13.19 11.97
C GLY A 242 -23.99 -12.42 11.84
N GLU A 243 -24.70 -12.15 12.94
CA GLU A 243 -25.94 -11.40 12.92
C GLU A 243 -25.70 -9.93 12.58
N ILE A 244 -26.60 -9.35 11.77
CA ILE A 244 -26.55 -7.93 11.44
C ILE A 244 -27.08 -7.12 12.63
N LEU A 245 -26.19 -6.37 13.27
CA LEU A 245 -26.50 -5.54 14.44
C LEU A 245 -27.01 -4.15 14.07
N ASP A 246 -26.53 -3.58 12.96
CA ASP A 246 -26.94 -2.25 12.51
C ASP A 246 -26.70 -2.06 11.01
N GLN A 247 -27.53 -1.23 10.37
CA GLN A 247 -27.44 -0.89 8.95
C GLN A 247 -27.81 0.58 8.73
N TRP A 248 -27.02 1.28 7.90
CA TRP A 248 -27.30 2.67 7.54
C TRP A 248 -26.49 3.11 6.31
N GLY A 249 -26.59 4.40 5.95
CA GLY A 249 -25.88 4.97 4.80
C GLY A 249 -26.65 4.88 3.47
N ASN A 250 -27.94 4.51 3.53
CA ASN A 250 -28.83 4.58 2.37
C ASN A 250 -28.96 6.02 1.86
N GLY A 251 -28.87 6.20 0.55
CA GLY A 251 -29.01 7.50 -0.11
C GLY A 251 -27.87 8.48 0.14
N LEU A 252 -26.77 8.08 0.78
CA LEU A 252 -25.65 8.98 1.12
C LEU A 252 -24.48 8.91 0.13
N PHE A 253 -24.13 7.72 -0.36
CA PHE A 253 -22.89 7.47 -1.09
C PHE A 253 -23.14 7.03 -2.54
N PHE A 254 -22.16 7.27 -3.41
CA PHE A 254 -22.18 6.90 -4.83
C PHE A 254 -21.16 5.82 -5.15
N LEU A 255 -19.95 5.92 -4.61
CA LEU A 255 -18.90 4.92 -4.81
C LEU A 255 -18.01 4.85 -3.56
N PRO A 256 -18.49 4.16 -2.50
CA PRO A 256 -17.74 3.86 -1.29
C PRO A 256 -16.31 3.38 -1.54
N HIS A 257 -15.40 3.78 -0.66
CA HIS A 257 -14.02 3.31 -0.66
C HIS A 257 -13.49 3.04 0.76
N GLY A 258 -12.93 4.04 1.44
CA GLY A 258 -12.33 3.88 2.76
C GLY A 258 -13.34 3.92 3.91
N LEU A 259 -13.07 3.16 4.97
CA LEU A 259 -13.75 3.22 6.26
C LEU A 259 -12.71 3.14 7.38
N THR A 260 -12.84 4.00 8.39
CA THR A 260 -11.99 3.99 9.59
C THR A 260 -12.80 4.43 10.81
N LEU A 261 -12.78 3.63 11.86
CA LEU A 261 -13.43 3.91 13.13
C LEU A 261 -12.46 4.62 14.08
N ASP A 262 -12.79 5.84 14.45
CA ASP A 262 -12.15 6.52 15.57
C ASP A 262 -12.96 6.27 16.84
N ASN A 263 -12.61 5.15 17.47
CA ASN A 263 -13.22 4.69 18.71
C ASN A 263 -13.01 5.67 19.88
N SER A 264 -11.94 6.47 19.85
CA SER A 264 -11.66 7.46 20.91
C SER A 264 -12.68 8.60 20.89
N ASN A 265 -13.08 9.07 19.70
CA ASN A 265 -13.97 10.21 19.52
C ASN A 265 -15.40 9.85 19.14
N ARG A 266 -15.82 8.56 19.16
CA ARG A 266 -17.23 8.31 18.79
C ARG A 266 -17.50 8.51 17.31
N SER A 267 -16.54 8.36 16.40
CA SER A 267 -16.75 8.73 14.99
C SER A 267 -16.30 7.68 13.99
N VAL A 268 -16.94 7.69 12.82
CA VAL A 268 -16.49 6.94 11.64
C VAL A 268 -16.10 7.91 10.54
N TRP A 269 -15.00 7.62 9.88
CA TRP A 269 -14.48 8.33 8.72
C TRP A 269 -14.68 7.47 7.47
N LEU A 270 -15.22 8.09 6.42
CA LEU A 270 -15.61 7.40 5.19
C LEU A 270 -15.09 8.19 3.99
N THR A 271 -14.68 7.51 2.92
CA THR A 271 -14.34 8.16 1.66
C THR A 271 -15.24 7.68 0.52
N ASP A 272 -15.55 8.60 -0.39
CA ASP A 272 -16.31 8.30 -1.61
C ASP A 272 -15.54 8.81 -2.83
N VAL A 273 -15.12 7.88 -3.69
CA VAL A 273 -14.28 8.20 -4.84
C VAL A 273 -15.07 8.87 -5.97
N ALA A 274 -16.38 8.65 -6.08
CA ALA A 274 -17.21 9.32 -7.07
C ALA A 274 -17.47 10.77 -6.66
N MET A 275 -17.71 11.00 -5.38
CA MET A 275 -17.92 12.35 -4.87
C MET A 275 -16.62 13.14 -4.66
N HIS A 276 -15.45 12.49 -4.69
CA HIS A 276 -14.16 13.10 -4.37
C HIS A 276 -14.13 13.71 -2.96
N GLN A 277 -14.75 13.01 -2.00
CA GLN A 277 -14.99 13.55 -0.66
C GLN A 277 -14.65 12.57 0.45
N VAL A 278 -14.38 13.16 1.60
CA VAL A 278 -14.21 12.48 2.90
C VAL A 278 -15.29 12.97 3.85
N PHE A 279 -15.84 12.06 4.65
CA PHE A 279 -16.92 12.33 5.59
C PHE A 279 -16.59 11.82 6.98
N LYS A 280 -16.98 12.59 7.99
CA LYS A 280 -16.98 12.18 9.40
C LYS A 280 -18.43 12.08 9.87
N PHE A 281 -18.82 10.94 10.41
CA PHE A 281 -20.12 10.76 11.08
C PHE A 281 -19.92 10.47 12.56
N SER A 282 -20.81 10.98 13.40
CA SER A 282 -20.88 10.55 14.80
C SER A 282 -21.54 9.17 14.88
N ILE A 283 -20.97 8.29 15.68
CA ILE A 283 -21.49 6.94 15.98
C ILE A 283 -21.67 6.73 17.49
N ASP A 284 -21.70 7.82 18.27
CA ASP A 284 -22.07 7.73 19.68
C ASP A 284 -23.57 7.47 19.81
N LYS A 285 -23.91 6.21 20.10
CA LYS A 285 -25.30 5.75 20.32
C LYS A 285 -26.02 6.49 21.45
N LYS A 286 -25.29 7.13 22.36
CA LYS A 286 -25.86 7.93 23.46
C LYS A 286 -26.11 9.38 23.08
N SER A 287 -25.56 9.83 21.95
CA SER A 287 -25.69 11.20 21.47
C SER A 287 -26.94 11.36 20.59
N THR A 288 -27.56 12.53 20.66
CA THR A 288 -28.62 12.96 19.72
C THR A 288 -28.11 13.12 18.28
N ASP A 289 -26.79 13.09 18.09
CA ASP A 289 -26.13 13.19 16.80
C ASP A 289 -25.70 11.83 16.23
N TYR A 290 -26.21 10.72 16.77
CA TYR A 290 -25.96 9.39 16.22
C TYR A 290 -26.25 9.33 14.71
N LYS A 291 -25.26 8.88 13.93
CA LYS A 291 -25.23 8.80 12.47
C LYS A 291 -25.44 10.14 11.74
N LYS A 292 -25.20 11.27 12.40
CA LYS A 292 -25.19 12.58 11.72
C LYS A 292 -23.83 12.90 11.16
N LEU A 293 -23.83 13.55 9.99
CA LEU A 293 -22.63 14.10 9.36
C LEU A 293 -22.10 15.24 10.24
N VAL A 294 -20.83 15.15 10.62
CA VAL A 294 -20.12 16.13 11.45
C VAL A 294 -19.20 17.00 10.59
N LEU A 295 -18.51 16.40 9.63
CA LEU A 295 -17.56 17.08 8.75
C LEU A 295 -17.61 16.45 7.36
N SER A 296 -17.50 17.28 6.34
CA SER A 296 -17.24 16.86 4.96
C SER A 296 -16.04 17.67 4.43
N LEU A 297 -15.11 16.97 3.80
CA LEU A 297 -13.93 17.54 3.14
C LEU A 297 -13.97 17.17 1.66
N GLY A 298 -13.49 18.05 0.79
CA GLY A 298 -13.60 17.91 -0.65
C GLY A 298 -14.85 18.60 -1.20
N GLU A 299 -14.81 18.92 -2.49
CA GLU A 299 -15.95 19.48 -3.22
C GLU A 299 -16.70 18.39 -3.97
N ARG A 300 -18.02 18.33 -3.77
CA ARG A 300 -18.84 17.21 -4.25
C ARG A 300 -18.79 17.10 -5.77
N PHE A 301 -18.37 15.92 -6.25
CA PHE A 301 -18.19 15.57 -7.68
C PHE A 301 -17.13 16.39 -8.43
N GLN A 302 -16.28 17.12 -7.72
CA GLN A 302 -15.26 17.98 -8.31
C GLN A 302 -13.87 17.40 -8.00
N PRO A 303 -13.25 16.65 -8.94
CA PRO A 303 -11.87 16.24 -8.78
C PRO A 303 -10.92 17.44 -8.78
N GLY A 304 -9.88 17.38 -7.97
CA GLY A 304 -8.83 18.39 -7.99
C GLY A 304 -7.62 18.02 -7.13
N LYS A 305 -6.62 18.90 -7.15
CA LYS A 305 -5.33 18.73 -6.46
C LYS A 305 -4.97 19.93 -5.58
N ASP A 306 -5.87 20.89 -5.39
CA ASP A 306 -5.63 21.99 -4.45
C ASP A 306 -5.96 21.58 -3.01
N LYS A 307 -5.95 22.54 -2.08
CA LYS A 307 -6.15 22.32 -0.64
C LYS A 307 -7.58 21.94 -0.25
N ASN A 308 -8.56 22.18 -1.14
CA ASN A 308 -9.98 21.99 -0.87
C ASN A 308 -10.59 20.84 -1.67
N HIS A 309 -9.91 20.36 -2.70
CA HIS A 309 -10.36 19.26 -3.55
C HIS A 309 -9.57 17.98 -3.29
N PHE A 310 -10.17 16.84 -3.61
CA PHE A 310 -9.49 15.54 -3.71
C PHE A 310 -9.63 14.95 -5.10
N CYS A 311 -8.84 13.93 -5.41
CA CYS A 311 -9.02 13.12 -6.61
C CYS A 311 -9.09 11.65 -6.23
N LYS A 312 -10.33 11.19 -5.96
CA LYS A 312 -10.69 9.82 -5.58
C LYS A 312 -9.94 9.38 -4.29
N PRO A 313 -10.25 10.01 -3.14
CA PRO A 313 -9.56 9.73 -1.87
C PRO A 313 -9.83 8.31 -1.39
N THR A 314 -8.81 7.64 -0.85
CA THR A 314 -8.83 6.20 -0.60
C THR A 314 -9.01 5.83 0.87
N SER A 315 -8.35 6.52 1.79
CA SER A 315 -8.36 6.16 3.21
C SER A 315 -8.10 7.36 4.12
N VAL A 316 -8.49 7.22 5.39
CA VAL A 316 -8.29 8.23 6.42
C VAL A 316 -7.60 7.58 7.61
N ALA A 317 -6.61 8.26 8.20
CA ALA A 317 -6.05 7.91 9.50
C ALA A 317 -6.20 9.10 10.45
N ILE A 318 -6.40 8.81 11.74
CA ILE A 318 -6.57 9.83 12.77
C ILE A 318 -5.47 9.65 13.81
N ASP A 319 -4.79 10.73 14.17
CA ASP A 319 -3.94 10.74 15.35
C ASP A 319 -4.82 10.87 16.60
N HIS A 320 -4.93 9.81 17.39
CA HIS A 320 -5.77 9.79 18.58
C HIS A 320 -5.32 10.74 19.70
N PHE A 321 -4.08 11.24 19.69
CA PHE A 321 -3.61 12.19 20.69
C PHE A 321 -3.96 13.63 20.33
N THR A 322 -3.89 13.99 19.05
CA THR A 322 -4.09 15.38 18.60
C THR A 322 -5.42 15.59 17.88
N GLY A 323 -6.08 14.53 17.43
CA GLY A 323 -7.24 14.56 16.57
C GLY A 323 -6.93 14.97 15.12
N GLN A 324 -5.65 15.08 14.74
CA GLN A 324 -5.27 15.40 13.36
C GLN A 324 -5.71 14.31 12.39
N ILE A 325 -6.15 14.74 11.22
CA ILE A 325 -6.73 13.89 10.18
C ILE A 325 -5.73 13.78 9.04
N PHE A 326 -5.50 12.56 8.55
CA PHE A 326 -4.60 12.26 7.46
C PHE A 326 -5.41 11.57 6.37
N VAL A 327 -5.49 12.16 5.18
CA VAL A 327 -6.26 11.62 4.06
C VAL A 327 -5.31 11.17 2.96
N ALA A 328 -5.38 9.91 2.57
CA ALA A 328 -4.69 9.39 1.38
C ALA A 328 -5.51 9.73 0.12
N ASP A 329 -4.96 10.58 -0.73
CA ASP A 329 -5.56 11.07 -1.97
C ASP A 329 -4.77 10.53 -3.16
N GLY A 330 -5.17 9.35 -3.66
CA GLY A 330 -4.22 8.40 -4.26
C GLY A 330 -4.55 7.78 -5.62
N TYR A 331 -5.78 7.88 -6.13
CA TYR A 331 -6.10 7.23 -7.42
C TYR A 331 -5.74 8.08 -8.63
N CYS A 332 -5.85 9.40 -8.50
CA CYS A 332 -5.48 10.36 -9.55
C CYS A 332 -4.64 11.54 -9.01
N ASN A 333 -4.30 11.49 -7.72
CA ASN A 333 -3.25 12.28 -7.10
C ASN A 333 -2.26 11.30 -6.44
N SER A 334 -1.11 11.79 -5.97
CA SER A 334 -0.18 11.04 -5.13
C SER A 334 0.16 11.86 -3.89
N ARG A 335 -0.78 12.04 -2.97
CA ARG A 335 -0.55 12.81 -1.73
C ARG A 335 -1.26 12.27 -0.50
N ILE A 336 -0.69 12.57 0.65
CA ILE A 336 -1.35 12.53 1.95
C ILE A 336 -1.56 13.97 2.39
N ILE A 337 -2.80 14.33 2.66
CA ILE A 337 -3.15 15.65 3.18
C ILE A 337 -3.40 15.54 4.68
N ARG A 338 -2.84 16.47 5.44
CA ARG A 338 -3.07 16.59 6.88
C ARG A 338 -3.98 17.77 7.19
N PHE A 339 -5.00 17.51 7.99
CA PHE A 339 -5.95 18.49 8.48
C PHE A 339 -5.94 18.55 10.01
N SER A 340 -6.39 19.67 10.57
CA SER A 340 -6.70 19.80 12.00
C SER A 340 -7.91 18.95 12.37
N SER A 341 -8.15 18.77 13.67
CA SER A 341 -9.34 18.08 14.20
C SER A 341 -10.68 18.68 13.73
N GLU A 342 -10.68 19.95 13.33
CA GLU A 342 -11.84 20.69 12.79
C GLU A 342 -11.92 20.65 11.27
N GLY A 343 -11.01 19.95 10.58
CA GLY A 343 -11.00 19.84 9.13
C GLY A 343 -10.32 20.99 8.38
N LYS A 344 -9.50 21.81 9.06
CA LYS A 344 -8.73 22.86 8.37
C LYS A 344 -7.44 22.28 7.80
N TYR A 345 -7.15 22.58 6.54
CA TYR A 345 -5.88 22.20 5.91
C TYR A 345 -4.68 22.69 6.73
N ILE A 346 -3.72 21.80 7.00
CA ILE A 346 -2.46 22.14 7.67
C ILE A 346 -1.33 22.11 6.64
N ASP A 347 -1.06 20.93 6.09
CA ASP A 347 -0.04 20.68 5.07
C ASP A 347 -0.35 19.39 4.31
N GLU A 348 0.47 19.08 3.32
CA GLU A 348 0.40 17.84 2.56
C GLU A 348 1.81 17.41 2.15
N TRP A 349 1.96 16.13 1.86
CA TRP A 349 3.18 15.56 1.30
C TRP A 349 2.82 14.40 0.38
N GLY A 350 3.76 13.95 -0.42
CA GLY A 350 3.42 13.08 -1.54
C GLY A 350 3.47 13.87 -2.84
N HIS A 351 4.19 13.33 -3.81
CA HIS A 351 4.11 13.78 -5.18
C HIS A 351 4.11 12.55 -6.09
N GLU A 352 3.59 12.72 -7.31
CA GLU A 352 3.69 11.71 -8.36
C GLU A 352 5.16 11.52 -8.81
N SER A 353 6.05 12.49 -8.49
CA SER A 353 7.49 12.49 -8.77
C SER A 353 8.23 13.60 -7.99
N GLY A 354 9.53 13.47 -7.71
CA GLY A 354 10.36 14.51 -7.05
C GLY A 354 11.50 13.99 -6.14
N THR A 355 12.00 14.82 -5.21
CA THR A 355 13.02 14.44 -4.17
C THR A 355 12.57 14.52 -2.69
N ALA A 356 11.33 14.91 -2.39
CA ALA A 356 10.73 14.89 -1.05
C ALA A 356 10.55 13.46 -0.48
N PRO A 357 10.71 13.21 0.83
CA PRO A 357 10.74 11.85 1.41
C PRO A 357 9.42 11.04 1.35
N PHE A 358 8.39 11.55 0.68
CA PHE A 358 7.11 10.88 0.55
C PHE A 358 6.71 10.85 -0.94
N PHE A 359 7.00 9.74 -1.62
CA PHE A 359 6.51 9.42 -2.96
C PHE A 359 5.55 8.24 -2.86
N PHE A 360 4.45 8.28 -3.63
CA PHE A 360 3.38 7.27 -3.61
C PHE A 360 2.99 6.86 -5.01
#